data_AF-A0A5P1FA64-F1
#
_entry.id   AF-A0A5P1FA64-F1
#
_cell.length_a   1.000
_cell.length_b   1.000
_cell.length_c   1.000
_cell.angle_alpha   90.00
_cell.angle_beta   90.00
_cell.angle_gamma   90.00
#
_symmetry.space_group_name_H-M   'P 1'
#
loop_
_entity.id
_entity.type
_entity.pdbx_description
1 polymer ?
#
loop_
_entity_poly.entity_id
_entity_poly.type
_entity_poly.pdbx_seq_one_letter_code
_entity_poly.pdbx_strand_id
1 'polypeptide(L)'
;MADEFDSCSSSDDAFKESATPLSSVAEAFEDLAMALKSNENLRLGTFCDACALVSVLFSSLGIAFKFAEYEYVSKVNDLLEASKTFDTLSSILDCDVANDSVKKPGSLSRHLRRVRQGLDLIKALFENFLSSSDCSLRDAASTAYTQVCAPYHTWTIRKAVQCEGCTLLPTRATVIEAK
;
A
#
# COMPACT_ATOMS: atom_id res chain seq x y z
N MET A 1 31.66 57.07 -25.21
CA MET A 1 32.01 55.89 -24.41
C MET A 1 31.07 54.80 -24.87
N ALA A 2 31.62 53.74 -25.46
CA ALA A 2 30.91 52.71 -26.21
C ALA A 2 30.12 51.76 -25.30
N ASP A 3 29.24 50.99 -25.95
CA ASP A 3 28.48 49.84 -25.47
C ASP A 3 29.28 48.84 -24.63
N GLU A 4 28.61 48.20 -23.65
CA GLU A 4 28.86 46.79 -23.38
C GLU A 4 27.61 46.09 -22.83
N PHE A 5 27.44 44.88 -23.33
CA PHE A 5 26.28 43.99 -23.31
C PHE A 5 26.51 42.93 -22.22
N ASP A 6 25.41 42.32 -21.76
CA ASP A 6 25.26 40.88 -21.50
C ASP A 6 25.14 40.31 -20.06
N SER A 7 24.14 39.42 -19.99
CA SER A 7 24.00 38.15 -19.26
C SER A 7 23.80 38.15 -17.74
N CYS A 8 22.60 37.81 -17.24
CA CYS A 8 22.09 36.44 -16.99
C CYS A 8 22.91 35.72 -15.89
N SER A 9 22.36 35.12 -14.83
CA SER A 9 21.11 34.38 -14.72
C SER A 9 20.74 34.23 -13.25
N SER A 10 19.44 34.29 -12.96
CA SER A 10 18.87 33.79 -11.71
C SER A 10 19.10 32.29 -11.62
N SER A 11 19.79 31.86 -10.57
CA SER A 11 19.77 30.46 -10.13
C SER A 11 18.63 30.32 -9.12
N ASP A 12 17.41 30.12 -9.64
CA ASP A 12 16.32 29.55 -8.85
C ASP A 12 16.60 28.05 -8.72
N ASP A 13 17.47 27.69 -7.77
CA ASP A 13 17.58 26.32 -7.28
C ASP A 13 16.31 26.00 -6.50
N ALA A 14 15.27 25.61 -7.23
CA ALA A 14 14.12 24.93 -6.69
C ALA A 14 14.61 23.65 -6.02
N PHE A 15 14.72 23.69 -4.70
CA PHE A 15 14.84 22.51 -3.84
C PHE A 15 13.75 21.52 -4.25
N LYS A 16 14.13 20.49 -5.02
CA LYS A 16 13.33 19.27 -5.17
C LYS A 16 13.31 18.61 -3.80
N GLU A 17 12.31 18.96 -3.00
CA GLU A 17 11.92 18.19 -1.83
C GLU A 17 11.69 16.75 -2.31
N SER A 18 12.57 15.83 -1.91
CA SER A 18 12.43 14.42 -2.25
C SER A 18 11.08 13.95 -1.72
N ALA A 19 10.19 13.52 -2.61
CA ALA A 19 8.86 13.05 -2.23
C ALA A 19 8.95 12.04 -1.09
N THR A 20 8.19 12.28 -0.02
CA THR A 20 8.10 11.35 1.11
C THR A 20 7.42 10.05 0.64
N PRO A 21 7.70 8.90 1.28
CA PRO A 21 7.00 7.65 0.95
C PRO A 21 5.47 7.78 0.98
N LEU A 22 4.92 8.59 1.89
CA LEU A 22 3.47 8.84 2.00
C LEU A 22 2.93 9.69 0.85
N SER A 23 3.65 10.73 0.40
CA SER A 23 3.21 11.55 -0.74
C SER A 23 3.24 10.75 -2.04
N SER A 24 4.26 9.91 -2.25
CA SER A 24 4.30 9.02 -3.41
C SER A 24 3.16 7.99 -3.41
N VAL A 25 2.80 7.44 -2.24
CA VAL A 25 1.61 6.57 -2.12
C VAL A 25 0.33 7.34 -2.45
N ALA A 26 0.17 8.56 -1.91
CA ALA A 26 -1.02 9.37 -2.17
C ALA A 26 -1.19 9.68 -3.66
N GLU A 27 -0.14 10.19 -4.31
CA GLU A 27 -0.12 10.50 -5.75
C GLU A 27 -0.47 9.27 -6.60
N ALA A 28 0.18 8.13 -6.34
CA ALA A 28 -0.06 6.91 -7.10
C ALA A 28 -1.52 6.42 -6.97
N PHE A 29 -2.12 6.49 -5.78
CA PHE A 29 -3.51 6.08 -5.58
C PHE A 29 -4.53 7.10 -6.09
N GLU A 30 -4.19 8.39 -6.14
CA GLU A 30 -4.99 9.42 -6.81
C GLU A 30 -5.04 9.18 -8.32
N ASP A 31 -3.92 8.85 -8.95
CA ASP A 31 -3.85 8.48 -10.37
C ASP A 31 -4.69 7.25 -10.68
N LEU A 32 -4.59 6.19 -9.85
CA LEU A 32 -5.45 5.00 -9.99
C LEU A 32 -6.94 5.36 -9.84
N ALA A 33 -7.28 6.25 -8.91
CA ALA A 33 -8.67 6.68 -8.71
C ALA A 33 -9.19 7.50 -9.90
N MET A 34 -8.35 8.30 -10.55
CA MET A 34 -8.70 9.02 -11.78
C MET A 34 -8.94 8.07 -12.94
N ALA A 35 -8.05 7.09 -13.15
CA ALA A 35 -8.22 6.06 -14.19
C ALA A 35 -9.51 5.24 -14.00
N LEU A 36 -9.86 4.91 -12.75
CA LEU A 36 -11.13 4.23 -12.46
C LEU A 36 -12.35 5.10 -12.78
N LYS A 37 -12.28 6.41 -12.53
CA LYS A 37 -13.37 7.36 -12.83
C LYS A 37 -13.54 7.60 -14.33
N SER A 38 -12.47 7.50 -15.13
CA SER A 38 -12.54 7.59 -16.60
C SER A 38 -13.05 6.32 -17.27
N ASN A 39 -13.42 5.27 -16.50
CA ASN A 39 -13.77 3.94 -16.99
C ASN A 39 -12.64 3.28 -17.80
N GLU A 40 -11.39 3.67 -17.55
CA GLU A 40 -10.26 2.99 -18.13
C GLU A 40 -10.04 1.66 -17.42
N ASN A 41 -9.75 0.62 -18.20
CA ASN A 41 -9.36 -0.66 -17.61
C ASN A 41 -8.02 -0.49 -16.91
N LEU A 42 -8.02 -0.65 -15.59
CA LEU A 42 -6.82 -0.46 -14.77
C LEU A 42 -5.73 -1.44 -15.20
N ARG A 43 -4.59 -0.90 -15.65
CA ARG A 43 -3.43 -1.70 -16.03
C ARG A 43 -2.88 -2.41 -14.80
N LEU A 44 -2.63 -3.71 -14.94
CA LEU A 44 -2.17 -4.54 -13.84
C LEU A 44 -0.80 -4.08 -13.33
N GLY A 45 0.12 -3.72 -14.23
CA GLY A 45 1.44 -3.20 -13.88
C GLY A 45 1.35 -1.93 -13.03
N THR A 46 0.62 -0.92 -13.50
CA THR A 46 0.41 0.35 -12.78
C THR A 46 -0.22 0.13 -11.40
N PHE A 47 -1.20 -0.77 -11.30
CA PHE A 47 -1.78 -1.15 -10.02
C PHE A 47 -0.73 -1.79 -9.09
N CYS A 48 0.10 -2.70 -9.60
CA CYS A 48 1.14 -3.36 -8.81
C CYS A 48 2.22 -2.38 -8.35
N ASP A 49 2.63 -1.44 -9.20
CA ASP A 49 3.61 -0.41 -8.85
C ASP A 49 3.11 0.47 -7.69
N ALA A 50 1.85 0.92 -7.75
CA ALA A 50 1.21 1.65 -6.65
C ALA A 50 1.13 0.79 -5.38
N CYS A 51 0.73 -0.48 -5.51
CA CYS A 51 0.67 -1.41 -4.39
C CYS A 51 2.06 -1.66 -3.77
N ALA A 52 3.13 -1.67 -4.56
CA ALA A 52 4.49 -1.87 -4.08
C ALA A 52 4.93 -0.73 -3.14
N LEU A 53 4.51 0.51 -3.40
CA LEU A 53 4.79 1.66 -2.53
C LEU A 53 4.21 1.48 -1.11
N VAL A 54 3.04 0.83 -0.99
CA VAL A 54 2.38 0.54 0.29
C VAL A 54 3.21 -0.45 1.15
N SER A 55 4.09 -1.24 0.53
CA SER A 55 4.96 -2.17 1.27
C SER A 55 5.86 -1.44 2.27
N VAL A 56 6.28 -0.21 1.96
CA VAL A 56 7.07 0.65 2.86
C VAL A 56 6.26 1.04 4.11
N LEU A 57 4.95 1.15 3.98
CA LEU A 57 4.09 1.44 5.13
C LEU A 57 3.96 0.24 6.06
N PHE A 58 3.93 -0.98 5.53
CA PHE A 58 3.92 -2.17 6.38
C PHE A 58 5.21 -2.32 7.20
N SER A 59 6.36 -1.97 6.64
CA SER A 59 7.64 -2.09 7.34
C SER A 59 7.79 -1.08 8.48
N SER A 60 7.15 0.10 8.38
CA SER A 60 7.18 1.13 9.43
C SER A 60 6.31 0.79 10.65
N LEU A 61 5.40 -0.18 10.55
CA LEU A 61 4.54 -0.62 11.65
C LEU A 61 5.23 -1.61 12.62
N GLY A 62 6.49 -1.98 12.36
CA GLY A 62 7.29 -2.82 13.23
C GLY A 62 6.96 -4.31 13.16
N ILE A 63 7.58 -5.09 14.06
CA ILE A 63 7.68 -6.56 13.96
C ILE A 63 6.30 -7.24 13.96
N ALA A 64 5.31 -6.69 14.67
CA ALA A 64 3.96 -7.26 14.74
C ALA A 64 3.22 -7.29 13.39
N PHE A 65 3.67 -6.50 12.40
CA PHE A 65 3.12 -6.51 11.05
C PHE A 65 4.02 -7.19 10.02
N LYS A 66 5.14 -7.80 10.44
CA LYS A 66 6.09 -8.43 9.50
C LYS A 66 5.47 -9.57 8.71
N PHE A 67 4.57 -10.34 9.33
CA PHE A 67 3.82 -11.37 8.62
C PHE A 67 2.88 -10.77 7.56
N ALA A 68 2.20 -9.67 7.89
CA ALA A 68 1.32 -8.98 6.95
C ALA A 68 2.12 -8.36 5.79
N GLU A 69 3.28 -7.77 6.07
CA GLU A 69 4.22 -7.27 5.07
C GLU A 69 4.65 -8.41 4.12
N TYR A 70 5.10 -9.53 4.67
CA TYR A 70 5.58 -10.67 3.86
C TYR A 70 4.47 -11.24 2.97
N GLU A 71 3.28 -11.49 3.54
CA GLU A 71 2.13 -11.95 2.78
C GLU A 71 1.74 -10.94 1.70
N TYR A 72 1.68 -9.65 2.01
CA TYR A 72 1.32 -8.61 1.05
C TYR A 72 2.33 -8.51 -0.09
N VAL A 73 3.62 -8.37 0.23
CA VAL A 73 4.71 -8.22 -0.74
C VAL A 73 4.80 -9.44 -1.66
N SER A 74 4.70 -10.66 -1.11
CA SER A 74 4.67 -11.87 -1.92
C SER A 74 3.56 -11.84 -2.96
N LYS A 75 2.34 -11.41 -2.58
CA LYS A 75 1.20 -11.37 -3.50
C LYS A 75 1.31 -10.26 -4.54
N VAL A 76 1.86 -9.10 -4.17
CA VAL A 76 2.15 -8.02 -5.12
C VAL A 76 3.18 -8.47 -6.15
N ASN A 77 4.25 -9.15 -5.73
CA ASN A 77 5.27 -9.66 -6.64
C ASN A 77 4.72 -10.71 -7.61
N ASP A 78 3.88 -11.64 -7.12
CA ASP A 78 3.22 -12.63 -7.98
C ASP A 78 2.35 -11.95 -9.07
N LEU A 79 1.67 -10.85 -8.72
CA LEU A 79 0.84 -10.08 -9.65
C LEU A 79 1.67 -9.24 -10.63
N LEU A 80 2.78 -8.67 -10.16
CA LEU A 80 3.73 -7.94 -11.00
C LEU A 80 4.39 -8.87 -12.03
N GLU A 81 4.70 -10.11 -11.65
CA GLU A 81 5.16 -11.11 -12.61
C GLU A 81 4.09 -11.42 -13.65
N ALA A 82 2.83 -11.60 -13.21
CA ALA A 82 1.70 -11.81 -14.09
C ALA A 82 1.44 -10.61 -15.03
N SER A 83 1.79 -9.39 -14.64
CA SER A 83 1.60 -8.19 -15.46
C SER A 83 2.45 -8.17 -16.73
N LYS A 84 3.44 -9.05 -16.85
CA LYS A 84 4.20 -9.26 -18.09
C LYS A 84 3.39 -10.00 -19.15
N THR A 85 2.36 -10.74 -18.74
CA THR A 85 1.50 -11.53 -19.63
C THR A 85 0.09 -10.95 -19.73
N PHE A 86 -0.42 -10.38 -18.64
CA PHE A 86 -1.77 -9.82 -18.54
C PHE A 86 -1.71 -8.29 -18.42
N ASP A 87 -2.43 -7.59 -19.30
CA ASP A 87 -2.37 -6.13 -19.34
C ASP A 87 -3.24 -5.46 -18.27
N THR A 88 -4.42 -6.02 -17.94
CA THR A 88 -5.41 -5.36 -17.07
C THR A 88 -5.86 -6.24 -15.90
N LEU A 89 -6.38 -5.61 -14.83
CA LEU A 89 -7.02 -6.33 -13.72
C LEU A 89 -8.15 -7.25 -14.20
N SER A 90 -8.97 -6.79 -15.14
CA SER A 90 -10.07 -7.59 -15.70
C SER A 90 -9.56 -8.85 -16.38
N SER A 91 -8.45 -8.75 -17.13
CA SER A 91 -7.90 -9.90 -17.87
C SER A 91 -7.47 -11.07 -16.98
N ILE A 92 -6.94 -10.80 -15.78
CA ILE A 92 -6.57 -11.88 -14.84
C ILE A 92 -7.80 -12.50 -14.18
N LEU A 93 -8.84 -11.70 -13.91
CA LEU A 93 -10.11 -12.20 -13.36
C LEU A 93 -10.84 -13.07 -14.39
N ASP A 94 -10.95 -12.60 -15.64
CA ASP A 94 -11.60 -13.32 -16.73
C ASP A 94 -10.90 -14.65 -17.01
N CYS A 95 -9.56 -14.65 -16.98
CA CYS A 95 -8.76 -15.87 -17.11
C CYS A 95 -9.05 -16.88 -15.99
N ASP A 96 -9.10 -16.44 -14.73
CA ASP A 96 -9.38 -17.33 -13.60
C ASP A 96 -10.83 -17.82 -13.58
N VAL A 97 -11.79 -17.02 -14.07
CA VAL A 97 -13.19 -17.41 -14.24
C VAL A 97 -13.32 -18.48 -15.32
N ALA A 98 -12.69 -18.28 -16.48
CA ALA A 98 -12.73 -19.22 -17.59
C ALA A 98 -12.12 -20.59 -17.22
N ASN A 99 -11.14 -20.61 -16.32
CA ASN A 99 -10.44 -21.83 -15.86
C ASN A 99 -11.01 -22.44 -14.56
N ASP A 100 -12.11 -21.89 -14.02
CA ASP A 100 -12.68 -22.26 -12.72
C ASP A 100 -11.59 -22.34 -11.62
N SER A 101 -10.70 -21.34 -11.60
CA SER A 101 -9.55 -21.26 -10.69
C SER A 101 -9.64 -20.13 -9.67
N VAL A 102 -10.64 -19.25 -9.75
CA VAL A 102 -10.82 -18.06 -8.88
C VAL A 102 -10.56 -18.31 -7.39
N LYS A 103 -10.99 -19.47 -6.86
CA LYS A 103 -10.85 -19.81 -5.43
C LYS A 103 -9.65 -20.71 -5.13
N LYS A 104 -8.99 -21.26 -6.15
CA LYS A 104 -7.87 -22.19 -6.00
C LYS A 104 -6.70 -21.46 -5.33
N PRO A 105 -5.99 -22.10 -4.37
CA PRO A 105 -4.74 -21.57 -3.85
C PRO A 105 -3.77 -21.24 -5.00
N GLY A 106 -3.13 -20.07 -4.95
CA GLY A 106 -2.19 -19.62 -5.99
C GLY A 106 -2.81 -18.91 -7.20
N SER A 107 -4.14 -18.85 -7.32
CA SER A 107 -4.78 -18.06 -8.38
C SER A 107 -4.52 -16.56 -8.24
N LEU A 108 -4.46 -15.86 -9.38
CA LEU A 108 -4.22 -14.42 -9.42
C LEU A 108 -5.38 -13.64 -8.80
N SER A 109 -6.61 -14.11 -8.96
CA SER A 109 -7.81 -13.58 -8.30
C SER A 109 -7.69 -13.63 -6.77
N ARG A 110 -7.13 -14.72 -6.23
CA ARG A 110 -6.92 -14.86 -4.79
C ARG A 110 -5.76 -13.98 -4.32
N HIS A 111 -4.72 -13.80 -5.13
CA HIS A 111 -3.63 -12.86 -4.85
C HIS A 111 -4.15 -11.42 -4.81
N LEU A 112 -4.93 -11.00 -5.81
CA LEU A 112 -5.62 -9.70 -5.82
C LEU A 112 -6.46 -9.48 -4.57
N ARG A 113 -7.26 -10.47 -4.17
CA ARG A 113 -8.07 -10.38 -2.96
C ARG A 113 -7.22 -10.14 -1.71
N ARG A 114 -6.03 -10.75 -1.61
CA ARG A 114 -5.11 -10.56 -0.49
C ARG A 114 -4.41 -9.20 -0.52
N VAL A 115 -4.02 -8.72 -1.71
CA VAL A 115 -3.49 -7.35 -1.87
C VAL A 115 -4.55 -6.33 -1.47
N ARG A 116 -5.78 -6.45 -1.98
CA ARG A 116 -6.91 -5.59 -1.58
C ARG A 116 -7.13 -5.60 -0.06
N GLN A 117 -7.06 -6.77 0.58
CA GLN A 117 -7.20 -6.87 2.03
C GLN A 117 -6.07 -6.12 2.78
N GLY A 118 -4.84 -6.14 2.27
CA GLY A 118 -3.75 -5.33 2.80
C GLY A 118 -3.99 -3.83 2.65
N LEU A 119 -4.51 -3.39 1.49
CA LEU A 119 -4.90 -1.99 1.28
C LEU A 119 -6.02 -1.56 2.23
N ASP A 120 -7.04 -2.40 2.42
CA ASP A 120 -8.14 -2.16 3.36
C ASP A 120 -7.60 -2.02 4.80
N LEU A 121 -6.57 -2.80 5.17
CA LEU A 121 -5.93 -2.71 6.49
C LEU A 121 -5.19 -1.38 6.70
N ILE A 122 -4.41 -0.94 5.72
CA ILE A 122 -3.70 0.36 5.80
C ILE A 122 -4.68 1.52 5.81
N LYS A 123 -5.75 1.45 5.00
CA LYS A 123 -6.82 2.44 5.01
C LYS A 123 -7.47 2.54 6.39
N ALA A 124 -7.91 1.41 6.96
CA ALA A 124 -8.53 1.38 8.28
C ALA A 124 -7.57 1.85 9.38
N LEU A 125 -6.28 1.55 9.26
CA LEU A 125 -5.26 2.06 10.17
C LEU A 125 -5.20 3.59 10.14
N PHE A 126 -5.13 4.20 8.95
CA PHE A 126 -5.12 5.66 8.81
C PHE A 126 -6.41 6.30 9.32
N GLU A 127 -7.57 5.75 8.98
CA GLU A 127 -8.86 6.24 9.48
C GLU A 127 -8.92 6.21 11.01
N ASN A 128 -8.53 5.11 11.64
CA ASN A 128 -8.51 4.98 13.09
C ASN A 128 -7.46 5.90 13.74
N PHE A 129 -6.29 6.05 13.14
CA PHE A 129 -5.21 6.88 13.65
C PHE A 129 -5.52 8.38 13.55
N LEU A 130 -6.24 8.80 12.51
CA LEU A 130 -6.68 10.19 12.33
C LEU A 130 -7.96 10.53 13.11
N SER A 131 -8.69 9.53 13.61
CA SER A 131 -9.97 9.73 14.31
C SER A 131 -9.85 10.48 15.66
N SER A 132 -8.70 10.39 16.34
CA SER A 132 -8.43 11.15 17.58
C SER A 132 -6.95 11.39 17.79
N SER A 133 -6.59 12.55 18.38
CA SER A 133 -5.21 12.93 18.68
C SER A 133 -4.52 12.02 19.71
N ASP A 134 -5.32 11.33 20.51
CA ASP A 134 -4.88 10.56 21.67
C ASP A 134 -4.80 9.05 21.37
N CYS A 135 -5.22 8.63 20.17
CA CYS A 135 -5.13 7.24 19.73
C CYS A 135 -3.67 6.85 19.52
N SER A 136 -3.20 5.83 20.25
CA SER A 136 -1.89 5.26 19.99
C SER A 136 -1.92 4.50 18.65
N LEU A 137 -0.78 4.46 17.96
CA LEU A 137 -0.65 3.64 16.74
C LEU A 137 -1.08 2.19 17.00
N ARG A 138 -0.79 1.67 18.20
CA ARG A 138 -1.17 0.34 18.64
C ARG A 138 -2.67 0.14 18.66
N ASP A 139 -3.44 1.08 19.20
CA ASP A 139 -4.89 0.97 19.28
C ASP A 139 -5.53 1.09 17.90
N ALA A 140 -5.02 1.99 17.06
CA ALA A 140 -5.43 2.12 15.66
C ALA A 140 -5.17 0.84 14.87
N ALA A 141 -3.96 0.27 15.01
CA ALA A 141 -3.53 -0.98 14.39
C ALA A 141 -4.35 -2.18 14.86
N SER A 142 -4.61 -2.29 16.16
CA SER A 142 -5.42 -3.38 16.73
C SER A 142 -6.87 -3.31 16.22
N THR A 143 -7.43 -2.10 16.15
CA THR A 143 -8.77 -1.86 15.64
C THR A 143 -8.86 -2.21 14.15
N ALA A 144 -7.91 -1.73 13.35
CA ALA A 144 -7.85 -2.02 11.92
C ALA A 144 -7.72 -3.53 11.63
N TYR A 145 -6.85 -4.24 12.36
CA TYR A 145 -6.74 -5.70 12.25
C TYR A 145 -8.06 -6.41 12.58
N THR A 146 -8.74 -5.97 13.64
CA THR A 146 -10.01 -6.56 14.08
C THR A 146 -11.10 -6.39 13.02
N GLN A 147 -11.12 -5.25 12.33
CA GLN A 147 -12.08 -4.96 11.26
C GLN A 147 -11.78 -5.75 9.98
N VAL A 148 -10.51 -5.79 9.54
CA VAL A 148 -10.15 -6.23 8.18
C VAL A 148 -9.63 -7.67 8.11
N CYS A 149 -8.89 -8.12 9.10
CA CYS A 149 -8.15 -9.38 9.06
C CYS A 149 -8.79 -10.46 9.94
N ALA A 150 -9.24 -10.11 11.14
CA ALA A 150 -9.77 -11.07 12.11
C ALA A 150 -10.91 -11.97 11.59
N PRO A 151 -11.85 -11.52 10.74
CA PRO A 151 -12.90 -12.38 10.19
C PRO A 151 -12.37 -13.56 9.34
N TYR A 152 -11.14 -13.46 8.82
CA TYR A 152 -10.54 -14.45 7.92
C TYR A 152 -9.41 -15.26 8.57
N HIS A 153 -9.06 -14.95 9.81
CA HIS A 153 -8.01 -15.62 10.56
C HIS A 153 -8.59 -16.59 11.59
N THR A 154 -7.87 -17.69 11.83
CA THR A 154 -8.24 -18.62 12.91
C THR A 154 -8.02 -17.97 14.27
N TRP A 155 -8.65 -18.53 15.31
CA TRP A 155 -8.47 -18.04 16.68
C TRP A 155 -6.98 -17.96 17.08
N THR A 156 -6.18 -18.96 16.71
CA THR A 156 -4.74 -19.01 16.98
C THR A 156 -4.00 -17.82 16.36
N ILE A 157 -4.27 -17.51 15.08
CA ILE A 157 -3.65 -16.38 14.39
C ILE A 157 -4.07 -15.06 15.04
N ARG A 158 -5.36 -14.90 15.42
CA ARG A 158 -5.84 -13.70 16.11
C ARG A 158 -5.13 -13.48 17.45
N LYS A 159 -4.92 -14.54 18.23
CA LYS A 159 -4.23 -14.45 19.52
C LYS A 159 -2.75 -14.11 19.35
N ALA A 160 -2.07 -14.68 18.36
CA ALA A 160 -0.67 -14.36 18.06
C ALA A 160 -0.50 -12.86 17.74
N VAL A 161 -1.31 -12.33 16.82
CA VAL A 161 -1.25 -10.90 16.45
C VAL A 161 -1.58 -9.98 17.63
N GLN A 162 -2.54 -10.35 18.48
CA GLN A 162 -2.85 -9.55 19.66
C GLN A 162 -1.69 -9.51 20.67
N CYS A 163 -1.03 -10.64 20.91
CA CYS A 163 0.13 -10.70 21.81
C CYS A 163 1.34 -9.91 21.27
N GLU A 164 1.64 -10.04 19.98
CA GLU A 164 2.74 -9.30 19.32
C GLU A 164 2.42 -7.80 19.23
N GLY A 165 1.20 -7.45 18.85
CA GLY A 165 0.72 -6.06 18.80
C GLY A 165 0.75 -5.37 20.16
N CYS A 166 0.54 -6.11 21.25
CA CYS A 166 0.67 -5.63 22.64
C CYS A 166 2.11 -5.48 23.14
N THR A 167 3.13 -5.93 22.41
CA THR A 167 4.53 -5.89 22.89
C THR A 167 5.51 -5.19 21.94
N LEU A 168 5.25 -5.15 20.63
CA LEU A 168 6.27 -4.83 19.62
C LEU A 168 5.92 -3.66 18.67
N LEU A 169 4.78 -2.99 18.86
CA LEU A 169 4.39 -1.86 17.98
C LEU A 169 5.14 -0.56 18.32
N PRO A 170 5.63 0.18 17.30
CA PRO A 170 6.31 1.46 17.48
C PRO A 170 5.37 2.56 17.97
N THR A 171 5.94 3.64 18.47
CA THR A 171 5.17 4.80 18.97
C THR A 171 4.70 5.71 17.84
N ARG A 172 3.74 6.59 18.15
CA ARG A 172 3.20 7.57 17.20
C ARG A 172 4.29 8.47 16.59
N ALA A 173 5.20 8.99 17.41
CA ALA A 173 6.28 9.87 16.95
C ALA A 173 7.19 9.18 15.91
N THR A 174 7.55 7.91 16.15
CA THR A 174 8.43 7.14 15.26
C THR A 174 7.84 6.86 13.88
N VAL A 175 6.52 6.79 13.74
CA VAL A 175 5.87 6.59 12.42
C VAL A 175 5.76 7.90 11.66
N ILE A 176 5.53 9.02 12.35
CA ILE A 176 5.46 10.35 11.72
C ILE A 176 6.85 10.80 11.22
N GLU A 177 7.92 10.39 11.91
CA GLU A 177 9.31 10.72 11.57
C GLU A 177 9.98 9.74 10.60
N ALA A 178 9.28 8.69 10.15
CA ALA A 178 9.82 7.73 9.19
C ALA A 178 10.08 8.44 7.83
N LYS A 179 11.35 8.73 7.57
CA LYS A 179 11.85 9.26 6.28
C LYS A 179 11.82 8.21 5.18
#